data_AF-A0A960BES4-F1
#
_entry.id   AF-A0A960BES4-F1
#
_cell.length_a   1.000
_cell.length_b   1.000
_cell.length_c   1.000
_cell.angle_alpha   90.00
_cell.angle_beta   90.00
_cell.angle_gamma   90.00
#
_symmetry.space_group_name_H-M   'P 1'
#
loop_
_entity.id
_entity.type
_entity.pdbx_description
1 polymer ?
#
loop_
_entity_poly.entity_id
_entity_poly.type
_entity_poly.pdbx_seq_one_letter_code
_entity_poly.pdbx_strand_id
1 'polypeptide(L)' 'MQTHKYDVVIVGAGGAGMRAALEAGSRVRTAVLTKLYPTRSHTGAAQG' A
#
# COMPACT_ATOMS: atom_id res chain seq x y z
N MET A 1 -22.58 7.76 -7.03
CA MET A 1 -21.12 7.67 -7.21
C MET A 1 -20.46 8.03 -5.89
N GLN A 2 -19.74 7.10 -5.26
CA GLN A 2 -19.02 7.37 -4.02
C GLN A 2 -17.58 7.76 -4.36
N THR A 3 -17.10 8.88 -3.79
CA THR A 3 -15.76 9.40 -4.04
C THR A 3 -15.01 9.48 -2.72
N HIS A 4 -13.79 8.94 -2.68
CA HIS A 4 -12.90 9.05 -1.52
C HIS A 4 -11.71 9.92 -1.89
N LYS A 5 -11.41 10.93 -1.06
CA LYS A 5 -10.28 11.84 -1.25
C LYS A 5 -9.13 11.46 -0.33
N TYR A 6 -7.94 11.34 -0.90
CA TYR A 6 -6.67 11.05 -0.25
C TYR A 6 -5.59 11.91 -0.88
N ASP A 7 -4.57 12.27 -0.11
CA ASP A 7 -3.42 13.03 -0.61
C ASP A 7 -2.48 12.10 -1.41
N VAL A 8 -2.41 10.84 -1.00
CA VAL A 8 -1.63 9.79 -1.66
C VAL A 8 -2.46 8.51 -1.77
N VAL A 9 -2.42 7.89 -2.95
CA VAL A 9 -3.00 6.56 -3.20
C VAL A 9 -1.91 5.62 -3.70
N ILE A 10 -1.69 4.52 -2.98
CA ILE A 10 -0.75 3.46 -3.34
C ILE A 10 -1.54 2.27 -3.85
N VAL A 11 -1.21 1.80 -5.05
CA VAL A 11 -1.84 0.62 -5.66
C VAL A 11 -0.85 -0.54 -5.62
N GLY A 12 -1.14 -1.52 -4.77
CA GLY A 12 -0.30 -2.69 -4.51
C GLY A 12 0.32 -2.65 -3.11
N ALA A 13 0.05 -3.68 -2.30
CA ALA A 13 0.59 -3.82 -0.94
C ALA A 13 1.76 -4.82 -0.87
N GLY A 14 2.65 -4.79 -1.88
CA GLY A 14 3.95 -5.47 -1.83
C GLY A 14 4.94 -4.77 -0.90
N GLY A 15 6.15 -5.29 -0.75
CA GLY A 15 7.15 -4.70 0.16
C GLY A 15 7.41 -3.21 -0.11
N ALA A 16 7.57 -2.84 -1.39
CA ALA A 16 7.72 -1.44 -1.80
C ALA A 16 6.48 -0.58 -1.46
N GLY A 17 5.27 -1.08 -1.72
CA GLY A 17 4.03 -0.37 -1.44
C GLY A 17 3.80 -0.15 0.05
N MET A 18 4.07 -1.17 0.88
CA MET A 18 4.00 -1.05 2.33
C MET A 18 5.09 -0.13 2.88
N ARG A 19 6.30 -0.13 2.30
CA ARG A 19 7.36 0.82 2.68
C ARG A 19 6.96 2.26 2.36
N ALA A 20 6.40 2.50 1.18
CA ALA A 20 5.87 3.81 0.80
C ALA A 20 4.70 4.24 1.69
N ALA A 21 3.82 3.31 2.08
CA ALA A 21 2.69 3.59 2.96
C ALA A 21 3.13 3.99 4.38
N LEU A 22 4.20 3.39 4.91
CA LEU A 22 4.78 3.78 6.20
C LEU A 22 5.33 5.21 6.14
N GLU A 23 6.06 5.56 5.08
CA GLU A 23 6.62 6.90 4.93
C GLU A 23 5.52 7.96 4.71
N ALA A 24 4.61 7.73 3.76
CA ALA A 24 3.55 8.67 3.42
C ALA A 24 2.49 8.80 4.52
N GLY A 25 2.10 7.69 5.15
CA GLY A 25 1.06 7.64 6.18
C GLY A 25 1.42 8.39 7.47
N SER A 26 2.71 8.69 7.68
CA SER A 26 3.16 9.53 8.79
C SER A 26 2.94 11.03 8.56
N ARG A 27 2.65 11.46 7.34
CA ARG A 27 2.60 12.89 6.94
C ARG A 27 1.26 13.32 6.36
N VAL A 28 0.64 12.46 5.56
CA VAL A 28 -0.54 12.80 4.75
C VAL A 28 -1.55 11.67 4.72
N ARG A 29 -2.80 11.98 4.37
CA ARG A 29 -3.89 11.00 4.33
C ARG A 29 -3.66 10.03 3.17
N THR A 30 -3.20 8.83 3.51
CA THR A 30 -2.76 7.82 2.53
C THR A 30 -3.73 6.65 2.46
N ALA A 31 -4.08 6.22 1.24
CA ALA A 31 -4.79 4.97 0.99
C ALA A 31 -3.87 3.93 0.36
N VAL A 32 -4.02 2.66 0.76
CA VAL A 32 -3.37 1.53 0.11
C VAL A 32 -4.45 0.59 -0.42
N LEU A 33 -4.44 0.34 -1.72
CA LEU A 33 -5.36 -0.57 -2.39
C LEU A 33 -4.61 -1.83 -2.81
N THR A 34 -5.17 -3.00 -2.52
CA THR A 34 -4.54 -4.27 -2.87
C THR A 34 -5.58 -5.34 -3.15
N LYS A 35 -5.25 -6.26 -4.06
CA LYS A 35 -6.12 -7.37 -4.46
C LYS A 35 -6.25 -8.45 -3.39
N LEU A 36 -5.18 -8.69 -2.64
CA LEU A 36 -5.09 -9.68 -1.56
C LEU A 36 -4.54 -9.02 -0.31
N TYR A 37 -4.67 -9.70 0.84
CA TYR A 37 -4.00 -9.29 2.07
C TYR A 37 -2.50 -9.01 1.82
N PRO A 38 -1.92 -7.93 2.39
CA PRO A 38 -0.53 -7.53 2.12
C PRO A 38 0.51 -8.65 2.32
N THR A 39 0.28 -9.54 3.29
CA THR A 39 1.13 -10.70 3.59
C THR A 39 1.16 -11.75 2.47
N ARG A 40 0.23 -11.70 1.50
CA ARG A 40 0.20 -12.57 0.31
C ARG A 40 0.69 -11.87 -0.96
N SER A 41 1.44 -10.78 -0.83
CA SER A 41 2.14 -10.19 -1.97
C SER A 41 3.29 -11.09 -2.44
N HIS A 42 3.69 -10.97 -3.71
CA HIS A 42 4.77 -11.79 -4.27
C HIS A 42 6.12 -11.52 -3.60
N THR A 43 6.32 -10.33 -3.02
CA THR A 43 7.48 -10.02 -2.20
C THR A 43 7.61 -10.96 -0.99
N GLY A 44 6.50 -11.46 -0.45
CA GLY A 44 6.53 -12.44 0.66
C GLY A 44 7.07 -13.82 0.27
N ALA A 45 7.20 -14.12 -1.03
CA ALA A 45 7.78 -15.37 -1.52
C ALA A 45 9.30 -15.29 -1.74
N ALA A 46 9.93 -14.13 -1.52
CA ALA A 46 11.38 -13.97 -1.67
C ALA A 46 12.15 -14.79 -0.63
N GLN A 47 13.22 -15.48 -1.06
CA GLN A 47 14.06 -16.34 -0.20
C GLN A 47 15.49 -15.81 0.02
N GLY A 48 15.76 -14.56 -0.41
CA GLY A 48 17.09 -13.95 -0.45
C GLY A 48 17.23 -13.07 -1.67
#